data_AF-A0A960RZM5-F1
#
_entry.id   AF-A0A960RZM5-F1
#
_cell.length_a   1.000
_cell.length_b   1.000
_cell.length_c   1.000
_cell.angle_alpha   90.00
_cell.angle_beta   90.00
_cell.angle_gamma   90.00
#
_symmetry.space_group_name_H-M   'P 1'
#
loop_
_entity.id
_entity.type
_entity.pdbx_description
1 polymer ?
#
loop_
_entity_poly.entity_id
_entity_poly.type
_entity_poly.pdbx_seq_one_letter_code
_entity_poly.pdbx_strand_id
1 'polypeptide(L)'
;METESRFLLDSELFEDLKAYLEDKRSALRDALLYSISAEKMSGPPILAEPMVAQDTFIYALSEFEKRAKDLDVKDLKRMDYERLVELLSNILWNYVEILEGMCKELFEQAASIPIDLWDQELYDRLESAKVFLWDKLKEVDGFLGAMDRALKELILTCLNHRSFAFLKKIRARIHKVLDPELTRRIKKAEVGLYNAFKAFRKEYAHLKKLESQIETEQYKFQGYAALNNLSINELRLYLRLWRLLKLWRKVKKDAPELAKKIEKTIRQLTPPGKASSFFKEYIKELKDNLFDLARRNRNARDIGAQARIAMWRGELHTLGRTISGFRDFLLETDPKFKRKQLGLFKRGLQESPRTHQLQLRREEVDLIDHWLQELFDAQELGDSGDNDYTLAQFKRASKILEDMGQPLISRAIMKNKSADLIKVLTDINELTSSLPEVSQLMLERLLRAFKVDAKHETLTETPGFWPLWEVHHGLSYYHKSPQHIKRMKTYKRVTQHLKKWIREHDLNHHLQEIEHEIHDIQESLQEFYHQSKKEISQLEKWELKKELLEERVFFSAFFSYLKDHNHEGKRIRTEFVFLEKYFNAIDENLF
;
A
#
# COMPACT_ATOMS: atom_id res chain seq x y z
N MET A 1 -1.08 -12.28 6.91
CA MET A 1 0.14 -11.77 7.56
C MET A 1 -0.28 -10.95 8.76
N GLU A 2 -0.50 -11.65 9.87
CA GLU A 2 -0.40 -11.09 11.21
C GLU A 2 1.07 -10.73 11.39
N THR A 3 1.40 -9.47 11.12
CA THR A 3 2.60 -8.91 11.70
C THR A 3 2.11 -8.41 13.04
N GLU A 4 2.45 -9.17 14.08
CA GLU A 4 2.42 -8.77 15.47
C GLU A 4 2.76 -7.28 15.55
N SER A 5 1.79 -6.51 16.02
CA SER A 5 1.97 -5.14 16.51
C SER A 5 2.84 -5.20 17.77
N ARG A 6 4.12 -5.58 17.63
CA ARG A 6 5.11 -5.38 18.68
C ARG A 6 5.32 -3.88 18.80
N PHE A 7 4.92 -3.35 19.96
CA PHE A 7 4.80 -1.94 20.34
C PHE A 7 3.55 -1.26 19.82
N LEU A 8 2.65 -0.90 20.75
CA LEU A 8 1.66 0.18 20.67
C LEU A 8 0.79 0.18 21.96
N LEU A 9 1.27 0.77 23.06
CA LEU A 9 0.47 0.99 24.30
C LEU A 9 -0.47 -0.19 24.66
N ASP A 10 0.09 -1.39 24.78
CA ASP A 10 -0.68 -2.54 25.23
C ASP A 10 -1.11 -2.32 26.69
N SER A 11 -2.28 -2.82 27.08
CA SER A 11 -2.74 -2.71 28.48
C SER A 11 -1.71 -3.29 29.44
N GLU A 12 -1.02 -4.36 29.03
CA GLU A 12 0.07 -4.97 29.79
C GLU A 12 1.24 -3.99 29.98
N LEU A 13 1.69 -3.32 28.92
CA LEU A 13 2.76 -2.31 29.00
C LEU A 13 2.37 -1.14 29.91
N PHE A 14 1.11 -0.72 29.88
CA PHE A 14 0.62 0.35 30.74
C PHE A 14 0.55 -0.10 32.22
N GLU A 15 0.15 -1.32 32.50
CA GLU A 15 0.19 -1.90 33.85
C GLU A 15 1.64 -2.12 34.33
N ASP A 16 2.56 -2.55 33.47
CA ASP A 16 3.99 -2.66 33.77
C ASP A 16 4.60 -1.30 34.10
N LEU A 17 4.21 -0.24 33.38
CA LEU A 17 4.64 1.13 33.66
C LEU A 17 4.08 1.65 34.99
N LYS A 18 2.83 1.32 35.33
CA LYS A 18 2.28 1.61 36.66
C LYS A 18 3.07 0.89 37.74
N ALA A 19 3.27 -0.42 37.59
CA ALA A 19 4.02 -1.24 38.54
C ALA A 19 5.45 -0.71 38.72
N TYR A 20 6.12 -0.32 37.63
CA TYR A 20 7.45 0.27 37.68
C TYR A 20 7.48 1.60 38.45
N LEU A 21 6.54 2.50 38.21
CA LEU A 21 6.46 3.76 38.97
C LEU A 21 6.16 3.53 40.45
N GLU A 22 5.38 2.50 40.77
CA GLU A 22 5.06 2.10 42.13
C GLU A 22 6.26 1.47 42.86
N ASP A 23 7.05 0.65 42.16
CA ASP A 23 8.33 0.13 42.64
C ASP A 23 9.32 1.27 42.94
N LYS A 24 9.49 2.20 41.98
CA LYS A 24 10.36 3.37 42.17
C LYS A 24 9.88 4.30 43.28
N ARG A 25 8.57 4.43 43.47
CA ARG A 25 7.99 5.15 44.59
C ARG A 25 8.31 4.49 45.93
N SER A 26 8.22 3.17 46.00
CA SER A 26 8.55 2.40 47.20
C SER A 26 10.05 2.47 47.53
N ALA A 27 10.92 2.34 46.53
CA ALA A 27 12.35 2.53 46.68
C ALA A 27 12.73 3.96 47.12
N LEU A 28 12.02 4.97 46.59
CA LEU A 28 12.18 6.36 46.99
C LEU A 28 11.79 6.56 48.46
N ARG A 29 10.66 6.01 48.91
CA ARG A 29 10.25 6.03 50.33
C ARG A 29 11.37 5.45 51.21
N ASP A 30 11.88 4.28 50.87
CA ASP A 30 12.90 3.61 51.67
C ASP A 30 14.17 4.46 51.73
N ALA A 31 14.65 4.98 50.59
CA ALA A 31 15.79 5.87 50.52
C ALA A 31 15.61 7.15 51.37
N LEU A 32 14.41 7.73 51.38
CA LEU A 32 14.07 8.88 52.21
C LEU A 32 14.11 8.55 53.71
N LEU A 33 13.56 7.40 54.12
CA LEU A 33 13.58 6.96 55.52
C LEU A 33 15.01 6.68 56.01
N TYR A 34 15.85 6.08 55.17
CA TYR A 34 17.26 5.80 55.50
C TYR A 34 18.15 7.05 55.51
N SER A 35 17.78 8.13 54.83
CA SER A 35 18.60 9.35 54.75
C SER A 35 18.87 10.01 56.12
N ILE A 36 17.89 10.00 57.03
CA ILE A 36 18.06 10.51 58.41
C ILE A 36 18.85 9.51 59.28
N SER A 37 18.68 8.21 59.04
CA SER A 37 19.38 7.14 59.77
C SER A 37 20.85 7.01 59.35
N ALA A 38 21.20 7.36 58.12
CA ALA A 38 22.57 7.34 57.61
C ALA A 38 23.49 8.35 58.32
N GLU A 39 22.94 9.43 58.90
CA GLU A 39 23.69 10.31 59.81
C GLU A 39 23.80 9.76 61.24
N LYS A 40 23.00 8.74 61.62
CA LYS A 40 22.89 8.20 62.98
C LYS A 40 23.39 6.76 63.20
N MET A 41 23.67 5.93 62.19
CA MET A 41 23.88 4.49 62.42
C MET A 41 25.21 3.91 61.91
N SER A 42 26.06 3.58 62.88
CA SER A 42 26.86 2.35 62.92
C SER A 42 26.03 1.16 63.46
N GLY A 43 24.86 0.90 62.86
CA GLY A 43 23.92 -0.14 63.29
C GLY A 43 23.16 -0.76 62.11
N PRO A 44 22.63 -1.99 62.24
CA PRO A 44 22.08 -2.75 61.13
C PRO A 44 20.75 -2.18 60.62
N PRO A 45 20.45 -2.33 59.31
CA PRO A 45 19.24 -1.80 58.69
C PRO A 45 17.98 -2.45 59.27
N ILE A 46 16.99 -1.65 59.61
CA ILE A 46 15.67 -2.12 60.03
C ILE A 46 14.81 -2.31 58.78
N LEU A 47 14.38 -3.53 58.51
CA LEU A 47 13.44 -3.85 57.43
C LEU A 47 12.08 -3.16 57.70
N ALA A 48 11.60 -2.37 56.74
CA ALA A 48 10.27 -1.77 56.80
C ALA A 48 9.18 -2.82 56.56
N GLU A 49 8.06 -2.70 57.28
CA GLU A 49 6.87 -3.53 57.05
C GLU A 49 6.20 -3.21 55.70
N PRO A 50 5.58 -4.19 55.02
CA PRO A 50 4.88 -3.97 53.76
C PRO A 50 3.59 -3.18 54.01
N MET A 51 3.54 -1.93 53.51
CA MET A 51 2.35 -1.09 53.52
C MET A 51 1.66 -1.05 52.15
N VAL A 52 0.36 -0.74 52.16
CA VAL A 52 -0.47 -0.52 50.97
C VAL A 52 0.10 0.68 50.17
N ALA A 53 0.21 0.52 48.85
CA ALA A 53 0.90 1.46 47.96
C ALA A 53 0.44 2.93 48.13
N GLN A 54 -0.84 3.20 48.40
CA GLN A 54 -1.41 4.56 48.35
C GLN A 54 -0.89 5.55 49.40
N ASP A 55 -0.30 5.09 50.51
CA ASP A 55 0.13 5.98 51.61
C ASP A 55 1.63 6.29 51.65
N THR A 56 2.41 5.85 50.66
CA THR A 56 3.88 5.82 50.73
C THR A 56 4.57 7.18 50.89
N PHE A 57 4.19 8.22 50.14
CA PHE A 57 4.80 9.56 50.28
C PHE A 57 4.34 10.32 51.52
N ILE A 58 3.06 10.22 51.89
CA ILE A 58 2.51 10.83 53.10
C ILE A 58 3.16 10.20 54.33
N TYR A 59 3.26 8.86 54.34
CA TYR A 59 3.96 8.11 55.38
C TYR A 59 5.44 8.50 55.45
N ALA A 60 6.16 8.51 54.32
CA ALA A 60 7.57 8.91 54.27
C ALA A 60 7.80 10.30 54.88
N LEU A 61 6.92 11.27 54.54
CA LEU A 61 6.98 12.61 55.09
C LEU A 61 6.70 12.63 56.60
N SER A 62 5.66 11.93 57.06
CA SER A 62 5.28 11.89 58.47
C SER A 62 6.37 11.26 59.35
N GLU A 63 6.99 10.17 58.90
CA GLU A 63 8.12 9.54 59.57
C GLU A 63 9.39 10.40 59.48
N PHE A 64 9.62 11.10 58.37
CA PHE A 64 10.69 12.10 58.28
C PHE A 64 10.51 13.20 59.34
N GLU A 65 9.31 13.79 59.43
CA GLU A 65 8.99 14.84 60.41
C GLU A 65 9.09 14.35 61.86
N LYS A 66 8.64 13.12 62.14
CA LYS A 66 8.75 12.49 63.46
C LYS A 66 10.21 12.27 63.84
N ARG A 67 10.99 11.62 62.97
CA ARG A 67 12.43 11.39 63.20
C ARG A 67 13.20 12.69 63.35
N ALA A 68 12.82 13.73 62.62
CA ALA A 68 13.40 15.07 62.75
C ALA A 68 13.10 15.71 64.11
N LYS A 69 11.90 15.50 64.67
CA LYS A 69 11.52 15.97 66.02
C LYS A 69 12.18 15.17 67.14
N ASP A 70 12.45 13.89 66.92
CA ASP A 70 13.09 12.99 67.90
C ASP A 70 14.62 13.12 67.95
N LEU A 71 15.21 14.13 67.30
CA LEU A 71 16.65 14.40 67.34
C LEU A 71 17.05 15.11 68.64
N ASP A 72 18.03 14.56 69.36
CA ASP A 72 18.60 15.20 70.54
C ASP A 72 19.39 16.46 70.17
N VAL A 73 19.49 17.40 71.12
CA VAL A 73 20.21 18.68 70.96
C VAL A 73 21.68 18.50 70.54
N LYS A 74 22.32 17.39 70.93
CA LYS A 74 23.69 17.06 70.51
C LYS A 74 23.77 16.70 69.01
N ASP A 75 22.76 16.03 68.49
CA ASP A 75 22.67 15.61 67.10
C ASP A 75 22.31 16.80 66.20
N LEU A 76 21.33 17.62 66.62
CA LEU A 76 20.94 18.86 65.93
C LEU A 76 22.12 19.83 65.74
N LYS A 77 23.04 19.89 66.71
CA LYS A 77 24.25 20.73 66.60
C LYS A 77 25.26 20.18 65.59
N ARG A 78 25.37 18.87 65.43
CA ARG A 78 26.37 18.19 64.58
C ARG A 78 25.88 17.83 63.17
N MET A 79 24.57 17.82 62.94
CA MET A 79 23.93 17.48 61.66
C MET A 79 24.42 18.34 60.49
N ASP A 80 24.82 17.71 59.38
CA ASP A 80 25.20 18.41 58.16
C ASP A 80 23.97 18.56 57.25
N TYR A 81 23.13 19.53 57.60
CA TYR A 81 21.88 19.76 56.88
C TYR A 81 22.10 20.11 55.39
N GLU A 82 23.27 20.64 54.99
CA GLU A 82 23.56 20.97 53.59
C GLU A 82 23.76 19.67 52.79
N ARG A 83 24.49 18.70 53.36
CA ARG A 83 24.67 17.36 52.77
C ARG A 83 23.39 16.54 52.76
N LEU A 84 22.56 16.63 53.80
CA LEU A 84 21.25 15.95 53.84
C LEU A 84 20.33 16.47 52.72
N VAL A 85 20.29 17.79 52.52
CA VAL A 85 19.49 18.41 51.45
C VAL A 85 19.98 18.00 50.06
N GLU A 86 21.29 17.92 49.85
CA GLU A 86 21.87 17.43 48.59
C GLU A 86 21.51 15.96 48.33
N LEU A 87 21.65 15.09 49.34
CA LEU A 87 21.31 13.68 49.26
C LEU A 87 19.81 13.48 48.95
N LEU A 88 18.93 14.21 49.63
CA LEU A 88 17.49 14.17 49.39
C LEU A 88 17.13 14.69 48.00
N SER A 89 17.76 15.78 47.56
CA SER A 89 17.55 16.31 46.21
C SER A 89 17.94 15.29 45.13
N ASN A 90 19.10 14.63 45.28
CA ASN A 90 19.57 13.59 44.36
C ASN A 90 18.67 12.34 44.34
N ILE A 91 18.14 11.94 45.49
CA ILE A 91 17.20 10.83 45.59
C ILE A 91 15.89 11.14 44.84
N LEU A 92 15.39 12.39 44.96
CA LEU A 92 14.16 12.84 44.29
C LEU A 92 14.35 13.04 42.78
N TRP A 93 15.55 13.39 42.35
CA TRP A 93 15.92 13.60 40.96
C TRP A 93 15.57 12.41 40.06
N ASN A 94 15.95 11.20 40.47
CA ASN A 94 15.70 9.98 39.68
C ASN A 94 14.21 9.76 39.41
N TYR A 95 13.35 9.99 40.41
CA TYR A 95 11.91 9.80 40.26
C TYR A 95 11.27 10.87 39.37
N VAL A 96 11.69 12.13 39.54
CA VAL A 96 11.24 13.26 38.70
C VAL A 96 11.66 13.05 37.24
N GLU A 97 12.87 12.58 36.98
CA GLU A 97 13.37 12.30 35.64
C GLU A 97 12.59 11.17 34.95
N ILE A 98 12.31 10.08 35.68
CA ILE A 98 11.48 8.98 35.17
C ILE A 98 10.09 9.48 34.77
N LEU A 99 9.43 10.28 35.63
CA LEU A 99 8.11 10.86 35.33
C LEU A 99 8.14 11.82 34.13
N GLU A 100 9.16 12.68 34.03
CA GLU A 100 9.35 13.56 32.87
C GLU A 100 9.54 12.75 31.58
N GLY A 101 10.38 11.71 31.62
CA GLY A 101 10.62 10.78 30.52
C GLY A 101 9.34 10.10 30.04
N MET A 102 8.57 9.53 30.97
CA MET A 102 7.30 8.86 30.65
C MET A 102 6.28 9.80 30.00
N CYS A 103 6.16 11.05 30.47
CA CYS A 103 5.26 12.03 29.87
C CYS A 103 5.65 12.36 28.42
N LYS A 104 6.96 12.43 28.14
CA LYS A 104 7.49 12.72 26.81
C LYS A 104 7.34 11.53 25.87
N GLU A 105 7.75 10.35 26.31
CA GLU A 105 7.72 9.11 25.52
C GLU A 105 6.30 8.72 25.12
N LEU A 106 5.30 8.95 25.99
CA LEU A 106 3.90 8.64 25.68
C LEU A 106 3.46 9.25 24.34
N PHE A 107 3.75 10.54 24.10
CA PHE A 107 3.33 11.22 22.88
C PHE A 107 4.29 11.04 21.70
N GLU A 108 5.55 10.70 21.96
CA GLU A 108 6.47 10.25 20.91
C GLU A 108 6.03 8.89 20.35
N GLN A 109 5.63 7.97 21.22
CA GLN A 109 5.04 6.69 20.84
C GLN A 109 3.68 6.91 20.15
N ALA A 110 2.79 7.75 20.70
CA ALA A 110 1.51 8.08 20.08
C ALA A 110 1.67 8.71 18.67
N ALA A 111 2.73 9.48 18.44
CA ALA A 111 3.04 10.05 17.13
C ALA A 111 3.58 9.02 16.13
N SER A 112 4.14 7.90 16.61
CA SER A 112 4.66 6.82 15.77
C SER A 112 3.55 5.89 15.22
N ILE A 113 2.39 5.89 15.86
CA ILE A 113 1.23 5.07 15.53
C ILE A 113 0.67 5.43 14.15
N PRO A 114 0.54 4.46 13.22
CA PRO A 114 -0.16 4.66 11.96
C PRO A 114 -1.57 5.21 12.18
N ILE A 115 -1.93 6.24 11.39
CA ILE A 115 -3.18 6.98 11.59
C ILE A 115 -4.45 6.14 11.41
N ASP A 116 -4.34 5.05 10.67
CA ASP A 116 -5.41 4.11 10.42
C ASP A 116 -5.73 3.20 11.62
N LEU A 117 -4.88 3.23 12.65
CA LEU A 117 -5.10 2.59 13.95
C LEU A 117 -5.58 3.59 15.02
N TRP A 118 -5.90 4.84 14.64
CA TRP A 118 -6.45 5.82 15.57
C TRP A 118 -7.95 5.61 15.75
N ASP A 119 -8.32 4.64 16.59
CA ASP A 119 -9.69 4.34 16.97
C ASP A 119 -10.07 4.94 18.33
N GLN A 120 -11.27 4.63 18.81
CA GLN A 120 -11.74 5.11 20.12
C GLN A 120 -10.95 4.48 21.26
N GLU A 121 -10.56 3.22 21.12
CA GLU A 121 -9.80 2.50 22.13
C GLU A 121 -8.42 3.13 22.37
N LEU A 122 -7.69 3.48 21.31
CA LEU A 122 -6.43 4.21 21.44
C LEU A 122 -6.62 5.56 22.15
N TYR A 123 -7.69 6.28 21.81
CA TYR A 123 -7.99 7.56 22.45
C TYR A 123 -8.23 7.39 23.95
N ASP A 124 -9.06 6.42 24.34
CA ASP A 124 -9.40 6.13 25.74
C ASP A 124 -8.17 5.68 26.54
N ARG A 125 -7.30 4.87 25.93
CA ARG A 125 -6.01 4.46 26.53
C ARG A 125 -5.09 5.65 26.76
N LEU A 126 -4.94 6.54 25.77
CA LEU A 126 -4.11 7.74 25.89
C LEU A 126 -4.67 8.73 26.92
N GLU A 127 -6.00 8.88 26.99
CA GLU A 127 -6.65 9.69 28.01
C GLU A 127 -6.41 9.14 29.41
N SER A 128 -6.56 7.83 29.60
CA SER A 128 -6.29 7.14 30.86
C SER A 128 -4.83 7.28 31.29
N ALA A 129 -3.89 7.09 30.37
CA ALA A 129 -2.46 7.29 30.62
C ALA A 129 -2.13 8.73 30.99
N LYS A 130 -2.74 9.69 30.30
CA LYS A 130 -2.60 11.12 30.61
C LYS A 130 -3.15 11.45 31.99
N VAL A 131 -4.30 10.93 32.39
CA VAL A 131 -4.89 11.15 33.73
C VAL A 131 -3.98 10.57 34.80
N PHE A 132 -3.54 9.32 34.65
CA PHE A 132 -2.64 8.68 35.60
C PHE A 132 -1.32 9.46 35.79
N LEU A 133 -0.63 9.81 34.71
CA LEU A 133 0.62 10.59 34.79
C LEU A 133 0.40 11.97 35.41
N TRP A 134 -0.74 12.61 35.09
CA TRP A 134 -1.10 13.91 35.65
C TRP A 134 -1.27 13.86 37.18
N ASP A 135 -1.94 12.82 37.67
CA ASP A 135 -2.14 12.64 39.10
C ASP A 135 -0.81 12.36 39.82
N LYS A 136 0.09 11.59 39.21
CA LYS A 136 1.45 11.36 39.73
C LYS A 136 2.29 12.64 39.75
N LEU A 137 2.24 13.47 38.71
CA LEU A 137 2.94 14.77 38.70
C LEU A 137 2.44 15.69 39.83
N LYS A 138 1.12 15.73 40.06
CA LYS A 138 0.52 16.51 41.16
C LYS A 138 0.91 15.96 42.54
N GLU A 139 0.88 14.65 42.70
CA GLU A 139 1.30 13.96 43.93
C GLU A 139 2.75 14.34 44.29
N VAL A 140 3.65 14.30 43.30
CA VAL A 140 5.06 14.67 43.48
C VAL A 140 5.24 16.16 43.73
N ASP A 141 4.55 17.06 43.02
CA ASP A 141 4.64 18.50 43.28
C ASP A 141 4.22 18.85 44.72
N GLY A 142 3.10 18.24 45.17
CA GLY A 142 2.62 18.37 46.54
C GLY A 142 3.61 17.83 47.57
N PHE A 143 4.19 16.65 47.30
CA PHE A 143 5.20 16.04 48.15
C PHE A 143 6.48 16.88 48.23
N LEU A 144 7.01 17.36 47.11
CA LEU A 144 8.19 18.25 47.07
C LEU A 144 7.94 19.53 47.88
N GLY A 145 6.75 20.12 47.76
CA GLY A 145 6.37 21.30 48.53
C GLY A 145 6.23 21.04 50.04
N ALA A 146 5.77 19.85 50.43
CA ALA A 146 5.66 19.45 51.82
C ALA A 146 7.04 19.11 52.43
N MET A 147 7.88 18.38 51.68
CA MET A 147 9.24 18.04 52.08
C MET A 147 10.14 19.29 52.20
N ASP A 148 10.01 20.27 51.29
CA ASP A 148 10.72 21.55 51.41
C ASP A 148 10.35 22.30 52.70
N ARG A 149 9.07 22.24 53.13
CA ARG A 149 8.62 22.82 54.42
C ARG A 149 9.20 22.07 55.61
N ALA A 150 9.12 20.74 55.62
CA ALA A 150 9.69 19.91 56.69
C ALA A 150 11.21 20.14 56.84
N LEU A 151 11.94 20.21 55.72
CA LEU A 151 13.38 20.51 55.71
C LEU A 151 13.68 21.92 56.24
N LYS A 152 12.88 22.92 55.87
CA LYS A 152 13.03 24.28 56.42
C LYS A 152 12.86 24.30 57.94
N GLU A 153 11.86 23.60 58.47
CA GLU A 153 11.63 23.50 59.91
C GLU A 153 12.81 22.82 60.63
N LEU A 154 13.32 21.71 60.09
CA LEU A 154 14.51 21.04 60.61
C LEU A 154 15.74 21.95 60.58
N ILE A 155 16.02 22.61 59.46
CA ILE A 155 17.16 23.54 59.31
C ILE A 155 17.05 24.69 60.30
N LEU A 156 15.88 25.29 60.45
CA LEU A 156 15.68 26.38 61.41
C LEU A 156 15.91 25.91 62.84
N THR A 157 15.51 24.68 63.17
CA THR A 157 15.76 24.05 64.47
C THR A 157 17.26 23.83 64.70
N CYS A 158 17.98 23.27 63.72
CA CYS A 158 19.44 23.10 63.78
C CYS A 158 20.17 24.45 63.94
N LEU A 159 19.77 25.47 63.18
CA LEU A 159 20.35 26.81 63.24
C LEU A 159 20.00 27.57 64.54
N ASN A 160 18.94 27.21 65.25
CA ASN A 160 18.61 27.76 66.57
C ASN A 160 19.57 27.30 67.67
N HIS A 161 20.21 26.13 67.50
CA HIS A 161 21.18 25.59 68.44
C HIS A 161 22.64 25.89 68.09
N ARG A 162 22.90 26.65 67.01
CA ARG A 162 24.24 27.11 66.57
C ARG A 162 24.42 28.62 66.78
N SER A 163 25.59 29.07 67.24
CA SER A 163 25.92 30.50 67.37
C SER A 163 26.19 31.14 66.00
N PHE A 164 25.83 32.42 65.82
CA PHE A 164 26.03 33.23 64.59
C PHE A 164 25.35 32.71 63.30
N ALA A 165 24.06 32.37 63.35
CA ALA A 165 23.30 31.85 62.20
C ALA A 165 22.25 32.81 61.56
N PHE A 166 22.24 34.10 61.89
CA PHE A 166 21.14 35.03 61.51
C PHE A 166 20.88 35.10 60.00
N LEU A 167 21.92 35.30 59.18
CA LEU A 167 21.78 35.35 57.71
C LEU A 167 21.36 34.00 57.11
N LYS A 168 21.85 32.88 57.66
CA LYS A 168 21.45 31.52 57.22
C LYS A 168 19.97 31.23 57.56
N LYS A 169 19.46 31.72 58.69
CA LYS A 169 18.03 31.63 59.07
C LYS A 169 17.13 32.42 58.13
N ILE A 170 17.55 33.63 57.74
CA ILE A 170 16.81 34.44 56.76
C ILE A 170 16.80 33.75 55.40
N ARG A 171 17.95 33.22 54.94
CA ARG A 171 18.06 32.49 53.67
C ARG A 171 17.15 31.27 53.64
N ALA A 172 17.16 30.44 54.70
CA ALA A 172 16.31 29.24 54.81
C ALA A 172 14.81 29.56 54.86
N ARG A 173 14.40 30.71 55.43
CA ARG A 173 12.99 31.13 55.44
C ARG A 173 12.48 31.59 54.07
N ILE A 174 13.35 32.24 53.29
CA ILE A 174 12.96 32.90 52.03
C ILE A 174 13.12 31.97 50.83
N HIS A 175 14.21 31.19 50.77
CA HIS A 175 14.53 30.39 49.58
C HIS A 175 14.05 28.94 49.74
N LYS A 176 13.74 28.28 48.61
CA LYS A 176 13.60 26.83 48.59
C LYS A 176 14.92 26.18 49.01
N VAL A 177 14.80 25.15 49.82
CA VAL A 177 15.91 24.37 50.35
C VAL A 177 16.21 23.21 49.41
N LEU A 178 15.17 22.51 48.95
CA LEU A 178 15.31 21.53 47.88
C LEU A 178 15.69 22.21 46.56
N ASP A 179 16.38 21.47 45.68
CA ASP A 179 16.73 21.93 44.35
C ASP A 179 15.49 22.49 43.60
N PRO A 180 15.45 23.80 43.28
CA PRO A 180 14.32 24.42 42.60
C PRO A 180 14.02 23.81 41.21
N GLU A 181 15.01 23.18 40.57
CA GLU A 181 14.86 22.58 39.25
C GLU A 181 13.93 21.35 39.28
N LEU A 182 13.83 20.62 40.40
CA LEU A 182 12.87 19.52 40.58
C LEU A 182 11.43 19.98 40.35
N THR A 183 11.02 21.04 41.05
CA THR A 183 9.67 21.63 40.88
C THR A 183 9.49 22.20 39.47
N ARG A 184 10.52 22.82 38.90
CA ARG A 184 10.44 23.39 37.55
C ARG A 184 10.21 22.31 36.49
N ARG A 185 10.89 21.17 36.59
CA ARG A 185 10.73 20.04 35.67
C ARG A 185 9.35 19.39 35.78
N ILE A 186 8.86 19.16 37.00
CA ILE A 186 7.49 18.64 37.20
C ILE A 186 6.45 19.56 36.54
N LYS A 187 6.54 20.88 36.78
CA LYS A 187 5.63 21.86 36.14
C LYS A 187 5.78 21.88 34.62
N LYS A 188 7.00 21.77 34.10
CA LYS A 188 7.24 21.69 32.66
C LYS A 188 6.66 20.41 32.05
N ALA A 189 6.80 19.27 32.73
CA ALA A 189 6.23 17.99 32.34
C ALA A 189 4.70 18.05 32.34
N GLU A 190 4.09 18.65 33.37
CA GLU A 190 2.63 18.86 33.45
C GLU A 190 2.12 19.70 32.27
N VAL A 191 2.72 20.87 32.04
CA VAL A 191 2.35 21.74 30.90
C VAL A 191 2.58 21.02 29.55
N GLY A 192 3.69 20.29 29.41
CA GLY A 192 4.01 19.50 28.23
C GLY A 192 2.96 18.41 27.96
N LEU A 193 2.62 17.62 28.97
CA LEU A 193 1.62 16.56 28.94
C LEU A 193 0.24 17.11 28.53
N TYR A 194 -0.20 18.22 29.14
CA TYR A 194 -1.46 18.87 28.79
C TYR A 194 -1.49 19.31 27.31
N ASN A 195 -0.43 20.00 26.88
CA ASN A 195 -0.37 20.57 25.53
C ASN A 195 -0.29 19.49 24.46
N ALA A 196 0.49 18.42 24.70
CA ALA A 196 0.61 17.29 23.81
C ALA A 196 -0.73 16.56 23.65
N PHE A 197 -1.43 16.27 24.76
CA PHE A 197 -2.76 15.65 24.70
C PHE A 197 -3.79 16.55 24.02
N LYS A 198 -3.78 17.86 24.30
CA LYS A 198 -4.67 18.83 23.65
C LYS A 198 -4.44 18.88 22.13
N ALA A 199 -3.19 18.82 21.68
CA ALA A 199 -2.86 18.75 20.26
C ALA A 199 -3.36 17.45 19.62
N PHE A 200 -3.07 16.30 20.25
CA PHE A 200 -3.55 15.00 19.81
C PHE A 200 -5.09 14.95 19.72
N ARG A 201 -5.81 15.38 20.77
CA ARG A 201 -7.27 15.41 20.80
C ARG A 201 -7.86 16.25 19.67
N LYS A 202 -7.25 17.40 19.37
CA LYS A 202 -7.68 18.26 18.25
C LYS A 202 -7.46 17.57 16.90
N GLU A 203 -6.32 16.94 16.69
CA GLU A 203 -6.02 16.17 15.46
C GLU A 203 -6.99 14.99 15.31
N TYR A 204 -7.21 14.23 16.38
CA TYR A 204 -8.11 13.08 16.43
C TYR A 204 -9.55 13.48 16.13
N ALA A 205 -10.08 14.53 16.77
CA ALA A 205 -11.43 15.03 16.52
C ALA A 205 -11.60 15.51 15.07
N HIS A 206 -10.58 16.17 14.51
CA HIS A 206 -10.59 16.57 13.11
C HIS A 206 -10.60 15.37 12.17
N LEU A 207 -9.76 14.36 12.43
CA LEU A 207 -9.72 13.11 11.67
C LEU A 207 -11.08 12.41 11.71
N LYS A 208 -11.67 12.20 12.88
CA LYS A 208 -12.97 11.51 13.03
C LYS A 208 -14.11 12.23 12.31
N LYS A 209 -14.12 13.56 12.32
CA LYS A 209 -15.07 14.36 11.54
C LYS A 209 -14.92 14.14 10.04
N LEU A 210 -13.70 13.99 9.54
CA LEU A 210 -13.45 13.71 8.12
C LEU A 210 -13.75 12.26 7.75
N GLU A 211 -13.45 11.33 8.66
CA GLU A 211 -13.76 9.90 8.50
C GLU A 211 -15.26 9.67 8.38
N SER A 212 -16.08 10.25 9.26
CA SER A 212 -17.54 10.09 9.19
C SER A 212 -18.12 10.60 7.87
N GLN A 213 -17.60 11.71 7.33
CA GLN A 213 -17.97 12.18 5.99
C GLN A 213 -17.60 11.18 4.89
N ILE A 214 -16.45 10.52 5.00
CA ILE A 214 -15.96 9.56 4.00
C ILE A 214 -16.69 8.22 4.12
N GLU A 215 -17.06 7.79 5.33
CA GLU A 215 -17.83 6.56 5.58
C GLU A 215 -19.18 6.58 4.88
N THR A 216 -19.87 7.73 4.85
CA THR A 216 -21.13 7.84 4.08
C THR A 216 -20.94 7.58 2.58
N GLU A 217 -19.77 7.93 2.04
CA GLU A 217 -19.43 7.63 0.65
C GLU A 217 -19.00 6.17 0.44
N GLN A 218 -18.62 5.45 1.50
CA GLN A 218 -18.22 4.04 1.40
C GLN A 218 -19.41 3.11 1.15
N TYR A 219 -20.64 3.51 1.49
CA TYR A 219 -21.83 2.69 1.24
C TYR A 219 -21.98 2.27 -0.22
N LYS A 220 -21.51 3.09 -1.18
CA LYS A 220 -21.55 2.74 -2.61
C LYS A 220 -20.77 1.46 -2.95
N PHE A 221 -19.75 1.10 -2.17
CA PHE A 221 -18.94 -0.10 -2.40
C PHE A 221 -19.72 -1.39 -2.12
N GLN A 222 -20.80 -1.34 -1.35
CA GLN A 222 -21.66 -2.51 -1.12
C GLN A 222 -22.29 -3.02 -2.42
N GLY A 223 -22.54 -2.13 -3.38
CA GLY A 223 -23.08 -2.46 -4.70
C GLY A 223 -22.03 -2.84 -5.76
N TYR A 224 -20.73 -2.84 -5.43
CA TYR A 224 -19.67 -3.09 -6.41
C TYR A 224 -19.37 -4.58 -6.51
N ALA A 225 -19.87 -5.20 -7.58
CA ALA A 225 -19.81 -6.64 -7.75
C ALA A 225 -18.38 -7.16 -7.98
N ALA A 226 -17.61 -6.48 -8.84
CA ALA A 226 -16.25 -6.94 -9.15
C ALA A 226 -15.31 -6.73 -7.96
N LEU A 227 -15.47 -5.64 -7.21
CA LEU A 227 -14.75 -5.39 -5.97
C LEU A 227 -14.98 -6.48 -4.92
N ASN A 228 -16.23 -6.91 -4.76
CA ASN A 228 -16.62 -7.92 -3.78
C ASN A 228 -16.15 -9.34 -4.15
N ASN A 229 -15.80 -9.58 -5.42
CA ASN A 229 -15.24 -10.84 -5.89
C ASN A 229 -13.72 -10.97 -5.63
N LEU A 230 -13.05 -9.88 -5.24
CA LEU A 230 -11.64 -9.93 -4.87
C LEU A 230 -11.43 -10.67 -3.55
N SER A 231 -10.20 -11.09 -3.27
CA SER A 231 -9.90 -11.71 -1.98
C SER A 231 -10.14 -10.72 -0.83
N ILE A 232 -10.48 -11.24 0.35
CA ILE A 232 -10.75 -10.41 1.55
C ILE A 232 -9.60 -9.42 1.84
N ASN A 233 -8.35 -9.85 1.60
CA ASN A 233 -7.18 -9.01 1.80
C ASN A 233 -7.11 -7.84 0.80
N GLU A 234 -7.44 -8.10 -0.46
CA GLU A 234 -7.44 -7.13 -1.56
C GLU A 234 -8.58 -6.11 -1.41
N LEU A 235 -9.78 -6.59 -1.07
CA LEU A 235 -10.92 -5.74 -0.73
C LEU A 235 -10.57 -4.77 0.41
N ARG A 236 -10.03 -5.28 1.52
CA ARG A 236 -9.61 -4.45 2.66
C ARG A 236 -8.50 -3.47 2.27
N LEU A 237 -7.55 -3.90 1.45
CA LEU A 237 -6.47 -3.03 0.96
C LEU A 237 -7.02 -1.87 0.13
N TYR A 238 -7.96 -2.16 -0.79
CA TYR A 238 -8.59 -1.14 -1.62
C TYR A 238 -9.34 -0.11 -0.80
N LEU A 239 -10.22 -0.56 0.10
CA LEU A 239 -11.04 0.33 0.93
C LEU A 239 -10.16 1.23 1.81
N ARG A 240 -9.08 0.68 2.38
CA ARG A 240 -8.10 1.45 3.17
C ARG A 240 -7.35 2.45 2.30
N LEU A 241 -6.84 2.04 1.15
CA LEU A 241 -6.11 2.92 0.22
C LEU A 241 -7.00 4.07 -0.25
N TRP A 242 -8.23 3.76 -0.69
CA TRP A 242 -9.21 4.75 -1.12
C TRP A 242 -9.53 5.76 -0.01
N ARG A 243 -9.79 5.27 1.21
CA ARG A 243 -10.07 6.11 2.39
C ARG A 243 -8.90 7.05 2.68
N LEU A 244 -7.69 6.53 2.74
CA LEU A 244 -6.49 7.31 3.06
C LEU A 244 -6.17 8.35 1.99
N LEU A 245 -6.33 8.02 0.71
CA LEU A 245 -6.15 8.98 -0.39
C LEU A 245 -7.17 10.12 -0.32
N LYS A 246 -8.42 9.81 -0.01
CA LYS A 246 -9.48 10.81 0.22
C LYS A 246 -9.16 11.72 1.41
N LEU A 247 -8.76 11.14 2.55
CA LEU A 247 -8.35 11.90 3.74
C LEU A 247 -7.17 12.82 3.41
N TRP A 248 -6.12 12.29 2.81
CA TRP A 248 -4.93 13.05 2.41
C TRP A 248 -5.28 14.25 1.54
N ARG A 249 -6.13 14.07 0.52
CA ARG A 249 -6.59 15.17 -0.35
C ARG A 249 -7.35 16.26 0.41
N LYS A 250 -8.17 15.90 1.40
CA LYS A 250 -8.91 16.86 2.22
C LYS A 250 -7.99 17.63 3.18
N VAL A 251 -6.98 16.97 3.77
CA VAL A 251 -6.16 17.60 4.82
C VAL A 251 -4.89 18.27 4.30
N LYS A 252 -4.44 18.00 3.07
CA LYS A 252 -3.12 18.45 2.58
C LYS A 252 -2.90 19.96 2.61
N LYS A 253 -3.96 20.77 2.55
CA LYS A 253 -3.89 22.24 2.65
C LYS A 253 -4.09 22.74 4.08
N ASP A 254 -5.09 22.19 4.79
CA ASP A 254 -5.56 22.76 6.06
C ASP A 254 -4.85 22.18 7.29
N ALA A 255 -4.26 20.98 7.18
CA ALA A 255 -3.55 20.30 8.26
C ALA A 255 -2.32 19.53 7.71
N PRO A 256 -1.21 20.22 7.41
CA PRO A 256 -0.05 19.63 6.74
C PRO A 256 0.66 18.54 7.57
N GLU A 257 0.69 18.68 8.90
CA GLU A 257 1.29 17.65 9.77
C GLU A 257 0.47 16.35 9.77
N LEU A 258 -0.86 16.47 9.76
CA LEU A 258 -1.76 15.32 9.60
C LEU A 258 -1.58 14.67 8.22
N ALA A 259 -1.43 15.49 7.17
CA ALA A 259 -1.19 15.02 5.81
C ALA A 259 0.12 14.21 5.69
N LYS A 260 1.19 14.63 6.38
CA LYS A 260 2.46 13.87 6.43
C LYS A 260 2.29 12.51 7.12
N LYS A 261 1.51 12.44 8.21
CA LYS A 261 1.21 11.16 8.87
C LYS A 261 0.46 10.21 7.94
N ILE A 262 -0.56 10.71 7.25
CA ILE A 262 -1.31 9.92 6.25
C ILE A 262 -0.41 9.48 5.10
N GLU A 263 0.47 10.35 4.60
CA GLU A 263 1.44 10.01 3.56
C GLU A 263 2.33 8.83 3.98
N LYS A 264 2.87 8.88 5.21
CA LYS A 264 3.67 7.78 5.77
C LYS A 264 2.86 6.47 5.82
N THR A 265 1.62 6.52 6.30
CA THR A 265 0.74 5.35 6.34
C THR A 265 0.45 4.78 4.95
N ILE A 266 0.14 5.62 3.94
CA ILE A 266 -0.11 5.14 2.56
C ILE A 266 1.13 4.43 2.00
N ARG A 267 2.32 5.01 2.18
CA ARG A 267 3.58 4.43 1.69
C ARG A 267 3.91 3.10 2.34
N GLN A 268 3.58 2.93 3.63
CA GLN A 268 3.76 1.66 4.35
C GLN A 268 2.72 0.62 3.92
N LEU A 269 1.45 1.02 3.76
CA LEU A 269 0.35 0.13 3.44
C LEU A 269 0.45 -0.44 2.01
N THR A 270 0.77 0.40 1.04
CA THR A 270 0.71 0.01 -0.38
C THR A 270 1.91 0.52 -1.16
N PRO A 271 2.99 -0.28 -1.26
CA PRO A 271 4.09 0.00 -2.18
C PRO A 271 3.58 0.08 -3.63
N PRO A 272 4.15 0.93 -4.50
CA PRO A 272 3.62 1.18 -5.84
C PRO A 272 3.47 -0.08 -6.72
N GLY A 273 4.42 -1.02 -6.65
CA GLY A 273 4.35 -2.27 -7.39
C GLY A 273 3.19 -3.16 -6.93
N LYS A 274 2.94 -3.21 -5.61
CA LYS A 274 1.81 -3.93 -5.02
C LYS A 274 0.48 -3.30 -5.43
N ALA A 275 0.38 -1.96 -5.44
CA ALA A 275 -0.80 -1.26 -5.91
C ALA A 275 -1.11 -1.58 -7.38
N SER A 276 -0.10 -1.53 -8.27
CA SER A 276 -0.30 -1.81 -9.70
C SER A 276 -0.72 -3.26 -9.96
N SER A 277 -0.16 -4.23 -9.21
CA SER A 277 -0.57 -5.63 -9.29
C SER A 277 -2.02 -5.82 -8.87
N PHE A 278 -2.39 -5.27 -7.72
CA PHE A 278 -3.75 -5.35 -7.20
C PHE A 278 -4.76 -4.66 -8.15
N PHE A 279 -4.45 -3.46 -8.66
CA PHE A 279 -5.32 -2.79 -9.64
C PHE A 279 -5.48 -3.62 -10.92
N LYS A 280 -4.44 -4.35 -11.35
CA LYS A 280 -4.51 -5.25 -12.50
C LYS A 280 -5.52 -6.38 -12.27
N GLU A 281 -5.52 -7.00 -11.09
CA GLU A 281 -6.47 -8.05 -10.73
C GLU A 281 -7.91 -7.51 -10.70
N TYR A 282 -8.11 -6.33 -10.12
CA TYR A 282 -9.42 -5.70 -10.11
C TYR A 282 -9.92 -5.34 -11.53
N ILE A 283 -9.05 -4.78 -12.37
CA ILE A 283 -9.35 -4.51 -13.79
C ILE A 283 -9.70 -5.82 -14.52
N LYS A 284 -8.97 -6.90 -14.23
CA LYS A 284 -9.23 -8.21 -14.83
C LYS A 284 -10.63 -8.72 -14.48
N GLU A 285 -11.04 -8.64 -13.21
CA GLU A 285 -12.40 -9.07 -12.84
C GLU A 285 -13.50 -8.24 -13.52
N LEU A 286 -13.30 -6.94 -13.69
CA LEU A 286 -14.24 -6.11 -14.48
C LEU A 286 -14.28 -6.52 -15.95
N LYS A 287 -13.13 -6.84 -16.56
CA LYS A 287 -13.04 -7.33 -17.94
C LYS A 287 -13.74 -8.69 -18.10
N ASP A 288 -13.47 -9.63 -17.21
CA ASP A 288 -14.04 -10.98 -17.25
C ASP A 288 -15.58 -10.90 -17.14
N ASN A 289 -16.12 -10.09 -16.23
CA ASN A 289 -17.55 -9.82 -16.12
C ASN A 289 -18.16 -9.18 -17.38
N LEU A 290 -17.45 -8.23 -18.00
CA LEU A 290 -17.86 -7.58 -19.25
C LEU A 290 -17.98 -8.59 -20.39
N PHE A 291 -16.95 -9.41 -20.60
CA PHE A 291 -16.96 -10.39 -21.68
C PHE A 291 -17.99 -11.49 -21.44
N ASP A 292 -18.20 -11.91 -20.19
CA ASP A 292 -19.28 -12.82 -19.80
C ASP A 292 -20.65 -12.26 -20.17
N LEU A 293 -20.90 -10.98 -19.88
CA LEU A 293 -22.15 -10.31 -20.23
C LEU A 293 -22.34 -10.23 -21.75
N ALA A 294 -21.31 -9.80 -22.48
CA ALA A 294 -21.35 -9.71 -23.93
C ALA A 294 -21.70 -11.06 -24.57
N ARG A 295 -21.08 -12.15 -24.10
CA ARG A 295 -21.38 -13.52 -24.55
C ARG A 295 -22.83 -13.93 -24.29
N ARG A 296 -23.35 -13.63 -23.09
CA ARG A 296 -24.76 -13.95 -22.75
C ARG A 296 -25.73 -13.16 -23.61
N ASN A 297 -25.49 -11.85 -23.76
CA ASN A 297 -26.34 -10.96 -24.54
C ASN A 297 -26.45 -11.34 -26.02
N ARG A 298 -25.42 -11.97 -26.60
CA ARG A 298 -25.51 -12.52 -27.97
C ARG A 298 -26.46 -13.70 -28.09
N ASN A 299 -26.51 -14.56 -27.07
CA ASN A 299 -27.33 -15.78 -27.11
C ASN A 299 -28.78 -15.52 -26.67
N ALA A 300 -28.97 -14.60 -25.74
CA ALA A 300 -30.28 -14.14 -25.29
C ALA A 300 -30.13 -12.76 -24.65
N ARG A 301 -31.01 -11.82 -25.00
CA ARG A 301 -31.02 -10.50 -24.34
C ARG A 301 -31.25 -10.66 -22.85
N ASP A 302 -30.33 -10.14 -22.05
CA ASP A 302 -30.47 -10.12 -20.61
C ASP A 302 -31.20 -8.85 -20.17
N ILE A 303 -32.42 -9.02 -19.67
CA ILE A 303 -33.34 -7.95 -19.25
C ILE A 303 -32.72 -7.04 -18.15
N GLY A 304 -31.69 -7.52 -17.43
CA GLY A 304 -30.96 -6.75 -16.42
C GLY A 304 -29.60 -6.20 -16.88
N ALA A 305 -29.19 -6.39 -18.15
CA ALA A 305 -27.87 -6.01 -18.64
C ALA A 305 -27.57 -4.52 -18.45
N GLN A 306 -28.51 -3.64 -18.84
CA GLN A 306 -28.31 -2.19 -18.79
C GLN A 306 -28.02 -1.68 -17.37
N ALA A 307 -28.81 -2.15 -16.38
CA ALA A 307 -28.60 -1.79 -14.99
C ALA A 307 -27.22 -2.24 -14.48
N ARG A 308 -26.81 -3.47 -14.83
CA ARG A 308 -25.48 -3.99 -14.45
C ARG A 308 -24.33 -3.25 -15.13
N ILE A 309 -24.47 -2.92 -16.42
CA ILE A 309 -23.49 -2.10 -17.16
C ILE A 309 -23.35 -0.74 -16.48
N ALA A 310 -24.45 -0.06 -16.15
CA ALA A 310 -24.43 1.22 -15.47
C ALA A 310 -23.73 1.13 -14.09
N MET A 311 -23.99 0.06 -13.32
CA MET A 311 -23.29 -0.21 -12.06
C MET A 311 -21.79 -0.43 -12.25
N TRP A 312 -21.39 -1.27 -13.20
CA TRP A 312 -19.98 -1.54 -13.51
C TRP A 312 -19.25 -0.29 -14.00
N ARG A 313 -19.90 0.59 -14.75
CA ARG A 313 -19.32 1.88 -15.13
C ARG A 313 -19.10 2.79 -13.93
N GLY A 314 -20.06 2.87 -13.01
CA GLY A 314 -19.88 3.62 -11.75
C GLY A 314 -18.75 3.07 -10.88
N GLU A 315 -18.61 1.75 -10.84
CA GLU A 315 -17.51 1.04 -10.19
C GLU A 315 -16.16 1.36 -10.85
N LEU A 316 -16.09 1.23 -12.18
CA LEU A 316 -14.91 1.49 -13.01
C LEU A 316 -14.45 2.94 -12.93
N HIS A 317 -15.38 3.91 -12.91
CA HIS A 317 -15.07 5.33 -12.69
C HIS A 317 -14.47 5.57 -11.29
N THR A 318 -14.98 4.88 -10.27
CA THR A 318 -14.40 4.97 -8.92
C THR A 318 -12.99 4.36 -8.88
N LEU A 319 -12.78 3.21 -9.53
CA LEU A 319 -11.46 2.60 -9.68
C LEU A 319 -10.48 3.54 -10.42
N GLY A 320 -10.88 4.09 -11.57
CA GLY A 320 -10.08 5.04 -12.35
C GLY A 320 -9.68 6.30 -11.57
N ARG A 321 -10.62 6.87 -10.79
CA ARG A 321 -10.33 7.98 -9.87
C ARG A 321 -9.36 7.60 -8.76
N THR A 322 -9.41 6.37 -8.29
CA THR A 322 -8.51 5.85 -7.24
C THR A 322 -7.10 5.64 -7.77
N ILE A 323 -6.95 5.01 -8.95
CA ILE A 323 -5.67 4.85 -9.64
C ILE A 323 -5.04 6.22 -9.91
N SER A 324 -5.82 7.15 -10.46
CA SER A 324 -5.35 8.53 -10.72
C SER A 324 -4.95 9.22 -9.43
N GLY A 325 -5.75 9.10 -8.37
CA GLY A 325 -5.43 9.70 -7.07
C GLY A 325 -4.20 9.11 -6.40
N PHE A 326 -3.93 7.82 -6.59
CA PHE A 326 -2.69 7.21 -6.12
C PHE A 326 -1.49 7.66 -6.96
N ARG A 327 -1.63 7.78 -8.28
CA ARG A 327 -0.60 8.37 -9.15
C ARG A 327 -0.29 9.81 -8.74
N ASP A 328 -1.29 10.66 -8.58
CA ASP A 328 -1.13 12.05 -8.13
C ASP A 328 -0.42 12.12 -6.77
N PHE A 329 -0.84 11.26 -5.84
CA PHE A 329 -0.21 11.14 -4.53
C PHE A 329 1.29 10.83 -4.66
N LEU A 330 1.68 9.85 -5.49
CA LEU A 330 3.08 9.51 -5.69
C LEU A 330 3.87 10.66 -6.32
N LEU A 331 3.30 11.35 -7.30
CA LEU A 331 3.95 12.49 -7.97
C LEU A 331 4.13 13.68 -7.01
N GLU A 332 3.10 14.02 -6.24
CA GLU A 332 3.15 15.14 -5.28
C GLU A 332 4.04 14.86 -4.07
N THR A 333 4.23 13.60 -3.70
CA THR A 333 4.97 13.22 -2.50
C THR A 333 6.40 12.77 -2.79
N ASP A 334 6.76 12.39 -4.02
CA ASP A 334 8.13 12.02 -4.37
C ASP A 334 9.09 13.23 -4.36
N PRO A 335 10.12 13.24 -3.48
CA PRO A 335 11.12 14.31 -3.45
C PRO A 335 11.88 14.48 -4.78
N LYS A 336 12.10 13.38 -5.52
CA LYS A 336 12.78 13.40 -6.83
C LYS A 336 11.93 14.12 -7.89
N PHE A 337 10.60 14.01 -7.79
CA PHE A 337 9.67 14.68 -8.69
C PHE A 337 9.55 16.18 -8.37
N LYS A 338 9.44 16.54 -7.09
CA LYS A 338 9.42 17.95 -6.64
C LYS A 338 10.68 18.73 -7.04
N ARG A 339 11.86 18.13 -6.93
CA ARG A 339 13.12 18.75 -7.36
C ARG A 339 13.17 19.01 -8.88
N LYS A 340 12.57 18.13 -9.69
CA LYS A 340 12.50 18.29 -11.15
C LYS A 340 11.47 19.36 -11.59
N GLN A 341 10.41 19.60 -10.83
CA GLN A 341 9.45 20.68 -11.12
C GLN A 341 10.00 22.09 -10.83
N LEU A 342 10.89 22.22 -9.84
CA LEU A 342 11.52 23.49 -9.47
C LEU A 342 12.70 23.87 -10.40
N GLY A 343 13.28 22.90 -11.11
CA GLY A 343 14.23 23.15 -12.19
C GLY A 343 13.50 23.47 -13.49
N LEU A 344 13.95 24.50 -14.22
CA LEU A 344 13.40 25.06 -15.46
C LEU A 344 13.24 24.09 -16.67
N PHE A 345 13.30 22.77 -16.49
CA PHE A 345 13.11 21.77 -17.54
C PHE A 345 11.73 21.09 -17.43
N LYS A 346 10.68 21.80 -17.85
CA LYS A 346 9.34 21.21 -18.10
C LYS A 346 9.28 20.34 -19.37
N ARG A 347 10.33 20.31 -20.19
CA ARG A 347 10.41 19.43 -21.37
C ARG A 347 10.97 18.07 -20.96
N GLY A 348 10.09 17.09 -20.83
CA GLY A 348 10.47 15.70 -20.57
C GLY A 348 10.40 15.28 -19.11
N LEU A 349 9.27 15.53 -18.44
CA LEU A 349 8.90 14.76 -17.26
C LEU A 349 8.73 13.29 -17.67
N GLN A 350 9.83 12.54 -17.82
CA GLN A 350 9.79 11.10 -17.88
C GLN A 350 9.18 10.65 -16.55
N GLU A 351 7.94 10.17 -16.63
CA GLU A 351 7.26 9.52 -15.54
C GLU A 351 8.17 8.44 -14.97
N SER A 352 8.22 8.31 -13.64
CA SER A 352 8.88 7.15 -13.06
C SER A 352 8.24 5.87 -13.64
N PRO A 353 8.99 4.77 -13.82
CA PRO A 353 8.42 3.51 -14.33
C PRO A 353 7.18 3.06 -13.54
N ARG A 354 7.10 3.42 -12.26
CA ARG A 354 5.98 3.10 -11.36
C ARG A 354 4.73 3.94 -11.64
N THR A 355 4.88 5.24 -11.87
CA THR A 355 3.76 6.13 -12.23
C THR A 355 3.27 5.85 -13.65
N HIS A 356 4.18 5.46 -14.54
CA HIS A 356 3.82 4.99 -15.89
C HIS A 356 3.00 3.70 -15.84
N GLN A 357 3.35 2.73 -15.00
CA GLN A 357 2.52 1.54 -14.80
C GLN A 357 1.10 1.88 -14.32
N LEU A 358 0.94 2.88 -13.44
CA LEU A 358 -0.39 3.34 -13.01
C LEU A 358 -1.14 4.08 -14.13
N GLN A 359 -0.42 4.82 -14.98
CA GLN A 359 -0.99 5.46 -16.16
C GLN A 359 -1.50 4.43 -17.16
N LEU A 360 -0.75 3.36 -17.44
CA LEU A 360 -1.20 2.23 -18.25
C LEU A 360 -2.47 1.58 -17.68
N ARG A 361 -2.54 1.38 -16.35
CA ARG A 361 -3.75 0.87 -15.69
C ARG A 361 -4.94 1.83 -15.84
N ARG A 362 -4.68 3.14 -15.87
CA ARG A 362 -5.74 4.14 -16.08
C ARG A 362 -6.27 4.09 -17.53
N GLU A 363 -5.38 3.94 -18.50
CA GLU A 363 -5.74 3.78 -19.91
C GLU A 363 -6.53 2.48 -20.14
N GLU A 364 -6.15 1.38 -19.47
CA GLU A 364 -6.94 0.14 -19.48
C GLU A 364 -8.36 0.36 -18.93
N VAL A 365 -8.51 1.14 -17.86
CA VAL A 365 -9.84 1.49 -17.30
C VAL A 365 -10.66 2.31 -18.30
N ASP A 366 -10.05 3.27 -19.00
CA ASP A 366 -10.76 4.09 -19.99
C ASP A 366 -11.19 3.26 -21.22
N LEU A 367 -10.36 2.29 -21.63
CA LEU A 367 -10.71 1.35 -22.70
C LEU A 367 -11.91 0.47 -22.33
N ILE A 368 -11.95 -0.04 -21.09
CA ILE A 368 -13.10 -0.82 -20.61
C ILE A 368 -14.36 0.03 -20.53
N ASP A 369 -14.26 1.30 -20.09
CA ASP A 369 -15.43 2.19 -20.02
C ASP A 369 -16.02 2.45 -21.41
N HIS A 370 -15.15 2.58 -22.42
CA HIS A 370 -15.55 2.67 -23.81
C HIS A 370 -16.31 1.41 -24.27
N TRP A 371 -15.79 0.21 -24.00
CA TRP A 371 -16.48 -1.05 -24.31
C TRP A 371 -17.82 -1.22 -23.57
N LEU A 372 -17.90 -0.81 -22.30
CA LEU A 372 -19.16 -0.81 -21.55
C LEU A 372 -20.17 0.16 -22.15
N GLN A 373 -19.73 1.33 -22.62
CA GLN A 373 -20.58 2.29 -23.32
C GLN A 373 -21.11 1.69 -24.62
N GLU A 374 -20.27 1.07 -25.44
CA GLU A 374 -20.70 0.41 -26.68
C GLU A 374 -21.74 -0.68 -26.42
N LEU A 375 -21.52 -1.51 -25.39
CA LEU A 375 -22.50 -2.51 -24.97
C LEU A 375 -23.81 -1.88 -24.48
N PHE A 376 -23.74 -0.77 -23.75
CA PHE A 376 -24.92 -0.06 -23.27
C PHE A 376 -25.75 0.47 -24.44
N ASP A 377 -25.10 1.16 -25.38
CA ASP A 377 -25.73 1.75 -26.57
C ASP A 377 -26.35 0.67 -27.45
N ALA A 378 -25.66 -0.46 -27.63
CA ALA A 378 -26.19 -1.60 -28.37
C ALA A 378 -27.43 -2.22 -27.71
N GLN A 379 -27.53 -2.20 -26.37
CA GLN A 379 -28.75 -2.66 -25.69
C GLN A 379 -29.92 -1.68 -25.84
N GLU A 380 -29.67 -0.37 -25.92
CA GLU A 380 -30.73 0.64 -26.14
C GLU A 380 -31.30 0.61 -27.57
N LEU A 381 -30.44 0.41 -28.58
CA LEU A 381 -30.83 0.43 -29.98
C LEU A 381 -31.60 -0.84 -30.42
N GLY A 382 -31.59 -1.92 -29.61
CA GLY A 382 -32.19 -3.21 -29.95
C GLY A 382 -31.47 -3.95 -31.09
N ASP A 383 -32.09 -5.00 -31.66
CA ASP A 383 -31.60 -5.86 -32.77
C ASP A 383 -31.54 -5.09 -34.11
N SER A 384 -31.40 -3.77 -34.06
CA SER A 384 -31.13 -2.93 -35.22
C SER A 384 -29.68 -3.01 -35.70
N GLY A 385 -28.86 -3.88 -35.09
CA GLY A 385 -27.56 -4.26 -35.62
C GLY A 385 -27.75 -4.80 -37.04
N ASP A 386 -27.37 -3.98 -38.02
CA ASP A 386 -27.47 -4.31 -39.43
C ASP A 386 -26.50 -5.46 -39.74
N ASN A 387 -26.97 -6.69 -39.63
CA ASN A 387 -26.20 -7.88 -39.99
C ASN A 387 -25.67 -7.76 -41.42
N ASP A 388 -26.37 -7.06 -42.32
CA ASP A 388 -25.88 -6.82 -43.68
C ASP A 388 -24.68 -5.88 -43.68
N TYR A 389 -24.66 -4.85 -42.84
CA TYR A 389 -23.48 -4.01 -42.60
C TYR A 389 -22.31 -4.84 -42.07
N THR A 390 -22.53 -5.66 -41.05
CA THR A 390 -21.49 -6.53 -40.46
C THR A 390 -20.90 -7.48 -41.51
N LEU A 391 -21.76 -8.13 -42.30
CA LEU A 391 -21.34 -9.01 -43.40
C LEU A 391 -20.63 -8.24 -44.53
N ALA A 392 -21.05 -7.00 -44.81
CA ALA A 392 -20.36 -6.13 -45.76
C ALA A 392 -18.94 -5.77 -45.29
N GLN A 393 -18.74 -5.51 -43.98
CA GLN A 393 -17.41 -5.30 -43.42
C GLN A 393 -16.54 -6.57 -43.51
N PHE A 394 -17.11 -7.76 -43.27
CA PHE A 394 -16.37 -9.01 -43.50
C PHE A 394 -15.95 -9.22 -44.95
N LYS A 395 -16.80 -8.86 -45.93
CA LYS A 395 -16.44 -8.87 -47.36
C LYS A 395 -15.32 -7.88 -47.65
N ARG A 396 -15.38 -6.68 -47.07
CA ARG A 396 -14.32 -5.66 -47.19
C ARG A 396 -13.00 -6.15 -46.59
N ALA A 397 -13.04 -6.78 -45.42
CA ALA A 397 -11.87 -7.39 -44.79
C ALA A 397 -11.25 -8.48 -45.69
N SER A 398 -12.07 -9.34 -46.30
CA SER A 398 -11.58 -10.34 -47.27
C SER A 398 -10.83 -9.71 -48.43
N LYS A 399 -11.37 -8.62 -49.02
CA LYS A 399 -10.72 -7.90 -50.11
C LYS A 399 -9.37 -7.30 -49.68
N ILE A 400 -9.30 -6.72 -48.48
CA ILE A 400 -8.04 -6.19 -47.95
C ILE A 400 -7.03 -7.34 -47.75
N LEU A 401 -7.45 -8.49 -47.25
CA LEU A 401 -6.59 -9.67 -47.07
C LEU A 401 -6.09 -10.24 -48.41
N GLU A 402 -6.89 -10.17 -49.47
CA GLU A 402 -6.47 -10.53 -50.83
C GLU A 402 -5.40 -9.57 -51.37
N ASP A 403 -5.58 -8.26 -51.12
CA ASP A 403 -4.57 -7.26 -51.46
C ASP A 403 -3.27 -7.46 -50.67
N MET A 404 -3.37 -7.81 -49.38
CA MET A 404 -2.22 -8.13 -48.52
C MET A 404 -1.48 -9.39 -48.97
N GLY A 405 -2.20 -10.37 -49.53
CA GLY A 405 -1.64 -11.62 -50.03
C GLY A 405 -0.83 -11.50 -51.32
N GLN A 406 -0.73 -10.31 -51.92
CA GLN A 406 -0.02 -10.09 -53.18
C GLN A 406 1.49 -10.33 -53.03
N PRO A 407 2.14 -11.12 -53.92
CA PRO A 407 3.53 -11.58 -53.72
C PRO A 407 4.59 -10.48 -53.59
N LEU A 408 4.34 -9.30 -54.17
CA LEU A 408 5.29 -8.19 -54.25
C LEU A 408 4.89 -6.98 -53.37
N ILE A 409 4.05 -7.20 -52.35
CA ILE A 409 3.67 -6.13 -51.43
C ILE A 409 4.90 -5.65 -50.63
N SER A 410 5.12 -4.34 -50.58
CA SER A 410 6.17 -3.76 -49.74
C SER A 410 5.70 -3.69 -48.30
N ARG A 411 6.63 -3.70 -47.32
CA ARG A 411 6.27 -3.53 -45.90
C ARG A 411 5.49 -2.23 -45.63
N ALA A 412 5.78 -1.15 -46.35
CA ALA A 412 5.07 0.11 -46.19
C ALA A 412 3.60 0.01 -46.62
N ILE A 413 3.35 -0.64 -47.77
CA ILE A 413 1.99 -0.91 -48.23
C ILE A 413 1.29 -1.89 -47.28
N MET A 414 1.98 -2.94 -46.85
CA MET A 414 1.46 -3.91 -45.87
C MET A 414 1.03 -3.21 -44.58
N LYS A 415 1.85 -2.30 -44.04
CA LYS A 415 1.51 -1.52 -42.84
C LYS A 415 0.24 -0.68 -43.02
N ASN A 416 0.07 -0.03 -44.18
CA ASN A 416 -1.14 0.72 -44.48
C ASN A 416 -2.36 -0.20 -44.59
N LYS A 417 -2.23 -1.34 -45.28
CA LYS A 417 -3.29 -2.34 -45.41
C LYS A 417 -3.65 -2.99 -44.07
N SER A 418 -2.67 -3.24 -43.20
CA SER A 418 -2.88 -3.68 -41.82
C SER A 418 -3.68 -2.65 -41.03
N ALA A 419 -3.36 -1.37 -41.12
CA ALA A 419 -4.15 -0.31 -40.49
C ALA A 419 -5.60 -0.26 -41.01
N ASP A 420 -5.79 -0.37 -42.34
CA ASP A 420 -7.12 -0.44 -42.94
C ASP A 420 -7.89 -1.68 -42.47
N LEU A 421 -7.23 -2.84 -42.40
CA LEU A 421 -7.83 -4.09 -41.94
C LEU A 421 -8.25 -3.98 -40.47
N ILE A 422 -7.37 -3.50 -39.58
CA ILE A 422 -7.69 -3.33 -38.16
C ILE A 422 -8.87 -2.39 -37.97
N LYS A 423 -8.93 -1.31 -38.76
CA LYS A 423 -10.09 -0.41 -38.75
C LYS A 423 -11.38 -1.15 -39.13
N VAL A 424 -11.39 -1.87 -40.26
CA VAL A 424 -12.56 -2.62 -40.71
C VAL A 424 -12.97 -3.70 -39.71
N LEU A 425 -12.01 -4.42 -39.12
CA LEU A 425 -12.26 -5.43 -38.10
C LEU A 425 -12.77 -4.83 -36.78
N THR A 426 -12.38 -3.59 -36.47
CA THR A 426 -12.93 -2.85 -35.31
C THR A 426 -14.36 -2.37 -35.61
N ASP A 427 -14.63 -1.92 -36.84
CA ASP A 427 -15.96 -1.47 -37.28
C ASP A 427 -17.00 -2.61 -37.30
N ILE A 428 -16.57 -3.88 -37.36
CA ILE A 428 -17.43 -5.06 -37.16
C ILE A 428 -18.01 -5.10 -35.74
N ASN A 429 -17.31 -4.50 -34.78
CA ASN A 429 -17.60 -4.48 -33.35
C ASN A 429 -18.06 -5.86 -32.83
N GLU A 430 -17.09 -6.79 -32.75
CA GLU A 430 -17.35 -8.14 -32.27
C GLU A 430 -18.10 -8.11 -30.92
N LEU A 431 -17.77 -7.17 -30.03
CA LEU A 431 -18.36 -7.04 -28.69
C LEU A 431 -19.89 -6.90 -28.71
N THR A 432 -20.43 -6.10 -29.62
CA THR A 432 -21.86 -5.75 -29.65
C THR A 432 -22.63 -6.42 -30.79
N SER A 433 -21.95 -7.07 -31.73
CA SER A 433 -22.56 -7.70 -32.89
C SER A 433 -23.61 -8.75 -32.49
N SER A 434 -24.79 -8.66 -33.10
CA SER A 434 -25.90 -9.62 -32.99
C SER A 434 -25.71 -10.87 -33.87
N LEU A 435 -24.77 -10.85 -34.83
CA LEU A 435 -24.47 -11.99 -35.68
C LEU A 435 -23.87 -13.15 -34.85
N PRO A 436 -24.51 -14.34 -34.77
CA PRO A 436 -24.06 -15.44 -33.92
C PRO A 436 -22.65 -15.95 -34.26
N GLU A 437 -22.31 -16.00 -35.55
CA GLU A 437 -21.04 -16.52 -36.06
C GLU A 437 -19.92 -15.46 -36.08
N VAL A 438 -20.15 -14.24 -35.56
CA VAL A 438 -19.19 -13.12 -35.65
C VAL A 438 -17.81 -13.51 -35.12
N SER A 439 -17.72 -14.18 -33.97
CA SER A 439 -16.43 -14.60 -33.39
C SER A 439 -15.70 -15.63 -34.25
N GLN A 440 -16.45 -16.53 -34.90
CA GLN A 440 -15.88 -17.52 -35.81
C GLN A 440 -15.31 -16.83 -37.05
N LEU A 441 -16.07 -15.92 -37.66
CA LEU A 441 -15.61 -15.14 -38.81
C LEU A 441 -14.42 -14.24 -38.46
N MET A 442 -14.42 -13.62 -37.28
CA MET A 442 -13.28 -12.83 -36.77
C MET A 442 -12.03 -13.70 -36.62
N LEU A 443 -12.15 -14.89 -36.02
CA LEU A 443 -11.05 -15.84 -35.87
C LEU A 443 -10.44 -16.20 -37.24
N GLU A 444 -11.27 -16.51 -38.24
CA GLU A 444 -10.80 -16.83 -39.59
C GLU A 444 -10.10 -15.66 -40.26
N ARG A 445 -10.63 -14.43 -40.12
CA ARG A 445 -10.01 -13.23 -40.69
C ARG A 445 -8.69 -12.92 -40.02
N LEU A 446 -8.59 -13.05 -38.69
CA LEU A 446 -7.35 -12.84 -37.94
C LEU A 446 -6.30 -13.91 -38.29
N LEU A 447 -6.67 -15.19 -38.39
CA LEU A 447 -5.77 -16.26 -38.82
C LEU A 447 -5.21 -15.98 -40.23
N ARG A 448 -6.07 -15.62 -41.17
CA ARG A 448 -5.66 -15.24 -42.52
C ARG A 448 -4.79 -13.99 -42.52
N ALA A 449 -5.09 -12.99 -41.68
CA ALA A 449 -4.29 -11.78 -41.53
C ALA A 449 -2.85 -12.12 -41.11
N PHE A 450 -2.69 -12.94 -40.06
CA PHE A 450 -1.36 -13.36 -39.61
C PHE A 450 -0.62 -14.24 -40.63
N LYS A 451 -1.34 -15.01 -41.44
CA LYS A 451 -0.74 -15.79 -42.53
C LYS A 451 -0.17 -14.88 -43.62
N VAL A 452 -0.93 -13.87 -44.07
CA VAL A 452 -0.47 -12.96 -45.13
C VAL A 452 0.57 -11.94 -44.63
N ASP A 453 0.51 -11.54 -43.36
CA ASP A 453 1.46 -10.61 -42.73
C ASP A 453 2.72 -11.31 -42.18
N ALA A 454 2.84 -12.63 -42.26
CA ALA A 454 3.94 -13.40 -41.62
C ALA A 454 5.34 -12.86 -41.94
N LYS A 455 5.56 -12.39 -43.18
CA LYS A 455 6.87 -11.86 -43.63
C LYS A 455 7.17 -10.45 -43.12
N HIS A 456 6.15 -9.65 -42.83
CA HIS A 456 6.30 -8.22 -42.51
C HIS A 456 6.04 -7.91 -41.04
N GLU A 457 5.20 -8.71 -40.40
CA GLU A 457 4.78 -8.68 -38.99
C GLU A 457 4.38 -7.25 -38.57
N THR A 458 3.50 -6.64 -39.35
CA THR A 458 3.01 -5.27 -39.14
C THR A 458 1.75 -5.20 -38.29
N LEU A 459 0.99 -6.29 -38.16
CA LEU A 459 -0.28 -6.31 -37.43
C LEU A 459 -0.11 -5.93 -35.96
N THR A 460 0.82 -6.55 -35.25
CA THR A 460 1.06 -6.29 -33.81
C THR A 460 1.72 -4.93 -33.54
N GLU A 461 2.33 -4.32 -34.57
CA GLU A 461 2.86 -2.96 -34.55
C GLU A 461 1.78 -1.89 -34.79
N THR A 462 0.60 -2.29 -35.28
CA THR A 462 -0.47 -1.38 -35.71
C THR A 462 -1.32 -0.91 -34.52
N PRO A 463 -1.52 0.41 -34.33
CA PRO A 463 -2.43 0.92 -33.30
C PRO A 463 -3.84 0.33 -33.45
N GLY A 464 -4.47 -0.05 -32.34
CA GLY A 464 -5.80 -0.68 -32.34
C GLY A 464 -5.80 -2.21 -32.42
N PHE A 465 -4.69 -2.85 -32.82
CA PHE A 465 -4.59 -4.32 -32.85
C PHE A 465 -4.80 -4.93 -31.45
N TRP A 466 -4.12 -4.42 -30.43
CA TRP A 466 -4.20 -4.99 -29.08
C TRP A 466 -5.60 -4.88 -28.46
N PRO A 467 -6.31 -3.72 -28.52
CA PRO A 467 -7.72 -3.65 -28.15
C PRO A 467 -8.59 -4.66 -28.90
N LEU A 468 -8.44 -4.78 -30.23
CA LEU A 468 -9.18 -5.73 -31.05
C LEU A 468 -8.93 -7.18 -30.61
N TRP A 469 -7.66 -7.53 -30.39
CA TRP A 469 -7.24 -8.84 -29.90
C TRP A 469 -7.81 -9.14 -28.51
N GLU A 470 -7.78 -8.17 -27.58
CA GLU A 470 -8.34 -8.33 -26.24
C GLU A 470 -9.84 -8.64 -26.27
N VAL A 471 -10.60 -7.93 -27.11
CA VAL A 471 -12.03 -8.20 -27.31
C VAL A 471 -12.23 -9.62 -27.85
N HIS A 472 -11.57 -9.97 -28.95
CA HIS A 472 -11.71 -11.28 -29.58
C HIS A 472 -11.34 -12.45 -28.65
N HIS A 473 -10.19 -12.33 -27.97
CA HIS A 473 -9.72 -13.34 -27.03
C HIS A 473 -10.62 -13.42 -25.79
N GLY A 474 -11.12 -12.29 -25.27
CA GLY A 474 -12.03 -12.26 -24.13
C GLY A 474 -13.39 -12.91 -24.40
N LEU A 475 -13.92 -12.73 -25.61
CA LEU A 475 -15.19 -13.32 -26.06
C LEU A 475 -15.07 -14.80 -26.44
N SER A 476 -13.87 -15.24 -26.80
CA SER A 476 -13.58 -16.63 -27.08
C SER A 476 -13.53 -17.42 -25.77
N TYR A 477 -14.68 -17.88 -25.27
CA TYR A 477 -14.68 -18.90 -24.22
C TYR A 477 -13.90 -20.11 -24.74
N TYR A 478 -12.78 -20.39 -24.09
CA TYR A 478 -11.85 -21.41 -24.54
C TYR A 478 -11.40 -22.20 -23.31
N HIS A 479 -11.73 -23.49 -23.30
CA HIS A 479 -11.17 -24.41 -22.33
C HIS A 479 -9.73 -24.68 -22.78
N LYS A 480 -8.76 -23.97 -22.19
CA LYS A 480 -7.35 -24.13 -22.60
C LYS A 480 -6.94 -25.57 -22.37
N SER A 481 -6.66 -26.29 -23.46
CA SER A 481 -6.22 -27.67 -23.37
C SER A 481 -4.94 -27.73 -22.51
N PRO A 482 -4.77 -28.73 -21.63
CA PRO A 482 -3.55 -28.85 -20.82
C PRO A 482 -2.27 -28.84 -21.67
N GLN A 483 -2.37 -29.35 -22.90
CA GLN A 483 -1.32 -29.35 -23.90
C GLN A 483 -0.99 -27.92 -24.36
N HIS A 484 -2.00 -27.12 -24.74
CA HIS A 484 -1.78 -25.72 -25.11
C HIS A 484 -1.21 -24.89 -23.95
N ILE A 485 -1.69 -25.09 -22.72
CA ILE A 485 -1.12 -24.43 -21.53
C ILE A 485 0.37 -24.79 -21.38
N LYS A 486 0.73 -26.07 -21.55
CA LYS A 486 2.11 -26.54 -21.52
C LYS A 486 2.94 -25.86 -22.60
N ARG A 487 2.48 -25.84 -23.86
CA ARG A 487 3.17 -25.17 -24.98
C ARG A 487 3.39 -23.69 -24.71
N MET A 488 2.34 -22.96 -24.29
CA MET A 488 2.45 -21.53 -23.97
C MET A 488 3.39 -21.24 -22.79
N LYS A 489 3.50 -22.15 -21.81
CA LYS A 489 4.51 -22.04 -20.74
C LYS A 489 5.92 -22.21 -21.29
N THR A 490 6.15 -23.20 -22.14
CA THR A 490 7.43 -23.41 -22.83
C THR A 490 7.81 -22.16 -23.64
N TYR A 491 6.90 -21.66 -24.48
CA TYR A 491 7.13 -20.48 -25.31
C TYR A 491 7.46 -19.24 -24.48
N LYS A 492 6.72 -18.99 -23.40
CA LYS A 492 6.99 -17.87 -22.49
C LYS A 492 8.34 -17.99 -21.80
N ARG A 493 8.71 -19.18 -21.31
CA ARG A 493 10.01 -19.42 -20.67
C ARG A 493 11.15 -19.15 -21.65
N VAL A 494 11.12 -19.80 -22.82
CA VAL A 494 12.17 -19.69 -23.84
C VAL A 494 12.30 -18.24 -24.32
N THR A 495 11.20 -17.60 -24.73
CA THR A 495 11.28 -16.20 -25.19
C THR A 495 11.72 -15.24 -24.09
N GLN A 496 11.45 -15.51 -22.82
CA GLN A 496 11.97 -14.69 -21.71
C GLN A 496 13.48 -14.83 -21.54
N HIS A 497 14.03 -16.04 -21.64
CA HIS A 497 15.47 -16.29 -21.61
C HIS A 497 16.16 -15.64 -22.81
N LEU A 498 15.64 -15.83 -24.02
CA LEU A 498 16.14 -15.16 -25.22
C LEU A 498 16.11 -13.63 -25.08
N LYS A 499 15.01 -13.05 -24.60
CA LYS A 499 14.91 -11.60 -24.34
C LYS A 499 15.94 -11.12 -23.33
N LYS A 500 16.22 -11.91 -22.30
CA LYS A 500 17.22 -11.61 -21.27
C LYS A 500 18.62 -11.59 -21.89
N TRP A 501 19.01 -12.64 -22.58
CA TRP A 501 20.33 -12.73 -23.21
C TRP A 501 20.58 -11.66 -24.27
N ILE A 502 19.57 -11.29 -25.07
CA ILE A 502 19.65 -10.17 -26.02
C ILE A 502 19.89 -8.84 -25.29
N ARG A 503 19.23 -8.59 -24.15
CA ARG A 503 19.43 -7.34 -23.38
C ARG A 503 20.82 -7.29 -22.75
N GLU A 504 21.30 -8.44 -22.31
CA GLU A 504 22.62 -8.60 -21.67
C GLU A 504 23.76 -8.66 -22.70
N HIS A 505 23.45 -8.70 -24.01
CA HIS A 505 24.41 -8.87 -25.11
C HIS A 505 25.26 -10.13 -24.97
N ASP A 506 24.64 -11.21 -24.49
CA ASP A 506 25.34 -12.43 -24.04
C ASP A 506 25.02 -13.68 -24.87
N LEU A 507 24.47 -13.51 -26.07
CA LEU A 507 24.03 -14.63 -26.91
C LEU A 507 25.17 -15.62 -27.24
N ASN A 508 26.41 -15.15 -27.35
CA ASN A 508 27.53 -16.01 -27.75
C ASN A 508 27.95 -17.01 -26.66
N HIS A 509 27.75 -16.70 -25.38
CA HIS A 509 28.03 -17.63 -24.29
C HIS A 509 26.92 -18.67 -24.11
N HIS A 510 25.72 -18.38 -24.62
CA HIS A 510 24.51 -19.20 -24.46
C HIS A 510 24.08 -19.94 -25.74
N LEU A 511 24.96 -20.12 -26.74
CA LEU A 511 24.57 -20.71 -28.04
C LEU A 511 23.94 -22.10 -27.92
N GLN A 512 24.55 -23.00 -27.15
CA GLN A 512 24.02 -24.35 -26.95
C GLN A 512 22.68 -24.34 -26.21
N GLU A 513 22.51 -23.42 -25.26
CA GLU A 513 21.25 -23.26 -24.51
C GLU A 513 20.14 -22.69 -25.41
N ILE A 514 20.48 -21.73 -26.28
CA ILE A 514 19.57 -21.18 -27.30
C ILE A 514 19.11 -22.29 -28.25
N GLU A 515 20.03 -23.11 -28.77
CA GLU A 515 19.68 -24.23 -29.66
C GLU A 515 18.74 -25.23 -28.98
N HIS A 516 19.04 -25.59 -27.72
CA HIS A 516 18.19 -26.48 -26.94
C HIS A 516 16.80 -25.89 -26.67
N GLU A 517 16.71 -24.60 -26.31
CA GLU A 517 15.44 -23.94 -26.07
C GLU A 517 14.59 -23.75 -27.33
N ILE A 518 15.24 -23.51 -28.48
CA ILE A 518 14.54 -23.45 -29.76
C ILE A 518 14.05 -24.84 -30.17
N HIS A 519 14.82 -25.89 -29.85
CA HIS A 519 14.39 -27.27 -30.03
C HIS A 519 13.14 -27.60 -29.20
N ASP A 520 13.05 -27.16 -27.95
CA ASP A 520 11.84 -27.33 -27.12
C ASP A 520 10.59 -26.70 -27.78
N ILE A 521 10.77 -25.57 -28.49
CA ILE A 521 9.69 -24.95 -29.26
C ILE A 521 9.33 -25.82 -30.48
N GLN A 522 10.31 -26.34 -31.20
CA GLN A 522 10.10 -27.23 -32.35
C GLN A 522 9.34 -28.49 -31.95
N GLU A 523 9.74 -29.17 -30.88
CA GLU A 523 9.06 -30.36 -30.35
C GLU A 523 7.61 -30.02 -29.98
N SER A 524 7.39 -28.91 -29.27
CA SER A 524 6.05 -28.44 -28.90
C SER A 524 5.15 -28.18 -30.11
N LEU A 525 5.67 -27.59 -31.19
CA LEU A 525 4.92 -27.37 -32.43
C LEU A 525 4.70 -28.66 -33.21
N GLN A 526 5.65 -29.59 -33.18
CA GLN A 526 5.51 -30.88 -33.82
C GLN A 526 4.39 -31.68 -33.15
N GLU A 527 4.31 -31.67 -31.82
CA GLU A 527 3.17 -32.23 -31.08
C GLU A 527 1.84 -31.60 -31.53
N PHE A 528 1.79 -30.27 -31.65
CA PHE A 528 0.58 -29.55 -32.10
C PHE A 528 0.22 -29.90 -33.55
N TYR A 529 1.20 -30.01 -34.43
CA TYR A 529 1.00 -30.47 -35.80
C TYR A 529 0.40 -31.89 -35.84
N HIS A 530 0.93 -32.83 -35.06
CA HIS A 530 0.36 -34.17 -34.98
C HIS A 530 -1.06 -34.18 -34.41
N GLN A 531 -1.40 -33.27 -33.49
CA GLN A 531 -2.77 -33.10 -33.00
C GLN A 531 -3.70 -32.59 -34.11
N SER A 532 -3.26 -31.60 -34.90
CA SER A 532 -4.06 -31.04 -36.00
C SER A 532 -4.39 -32.04 -37.12
N LYS A 533 -3.60 -33.11 -37.25
CA LYS A 533 -3.80 -34.16 -38.26
C LYS A 533 -4.85 -35.22 -37.90
N LYS A 534 -5.21 -35.33 -36.62
CA LYS A 534 -6.16 -36.35 -36.18
C LYS A 534 -7.55 -36.04 -36.71
N GLU A 535 -8.34 -37.07 -36.98
CA GLU A 535 -9.77 -36.89 -37.17
C GLU A 535 -10.39 -36.44 -35.85
N ILE A 536 -10.88 -35.20 -35.83
CA ILE A 536 -11.42 -34.53 -34.66
C ILE A 536 -12.75 -33.89 -35.01
N SER A 537 -13.59 -33.68 -34.00
CA SER A 537 -14.88 -33.02 -34.13
C SER A 537 -14.72 -31.57 -34.62
N GLN A 538 -15.79 -31.00 -35.16
CA GLN A 538 -15.79 -29.58 -35.56
C GLN A 538 -15.46 -28.66 -34.39
N LEU A 539 -16.00 -28.94 -33.20
CA LEU A 539 -15.73 -28.16 -31.99
C LEU A 539 -14.24 -28.17 -31.62
N GLU A 540 -13.60 -29.34 -31.66
CA GLU A 540 -12.16 -29.46 -31.44
C GLU A 540 -11.35 -28.73 -32.53
N LYS A 541 -11.77 -28.78 -33.81
CA LYS A 541 -11.12 -27.97 -34.86
C LYS A 541 -11.18 -26.48 -34.56
N TRP A 542 -12.32 -25.98 -34.08
CA TRP A 542 -12.47 -24.59 -33.65
C TRP A 542 -11.54 -24.23 -32.50
N GLU A 543 -11.39 -25.12 -31.53
CA GLU A 543 -10.45 -24.97 -30.41
C GLU A 543 -9.00 -24.90 -30.88
N LEU A 544 -8.57 -25.82 -31.76
CA LEU A 544 -7.21 -25.80 -32.31
C LEU A 544 -6.94 -24.54 -33.18
N LYS A 545 -7.95 -24.02 -33.90
CA LYS A 545 -7.83 -22.73 -34.61
C LYS A 545 -7.58 -21.56 -33.66
N LYS A 546 -8.25 -21.53 -32.50
CA LYS A 546 -8.01 -20.52 -31.46
C LYS A 546 -6.60 -20.65 -30.88
N GLU A 547 -6.16 -21.87 -30.58
CA GLU A 547 -4.79 -22.14 -30.12
C GLU A 547 -3.76 -21.63 -31.14
N LEU A 548 -3.96 -21.93 -32.42
CA LEU A 548 -3.09 -21.46 -33.50
C LEU A 548 -3.04 -19.93 -33.59
N LEU A 549 -4.18 -19.25 -33.43
CA LEU A 549 -4.21 -17.79 -33.44
C LEU A 549 -3.44 -17.21 -32.24
N GLU A 550 -3.65 -17.73 -31.03
CA GLU A 550 -2.89 -17.32 -29.83
C GLU A 550 -1.37 -17.47 -30.04
N GLU A 551 -0.94 -18.59 -30.61
CA GLU A 551 0.47 -18.86 -30.89
C GLU A 551 1.03 -17.89 -31.95
N ARG A 552 0.29 -17.62 -33.03
CA ARG A 552 0.68 -16.64 -34.06
C ARG A 552 0.82 -15.22 -33.49
N VAL A 553 -0.13 -14.78 -32.66
CA VAL A 553 -0.09 -13.47 -31.98
C VAL A 553 1.14 -13.38 -31.06
N PHE A 554 1.39 -14.44 -30.29
CA PHE A 554 2.53 -14.51 -29.37
C PHE A 554 3.86 -14.35 -30.10
N PHE A 555 4.09 -15.14 -31.15
CA PHE A 555 5.35 -15.07 -31.90
C PHE A 555 5.48 -13.79 -32.72
N SER A 556 4.40 -13.25 -33.28
CA SER A 556 4.43 -11.94 -33.97
C SER A 556 4.86 -10.80 -33.02
N ALA A 557 4.35 -10.79 -31.79
CA ALA A 557 4.77 -9.82 -30.78
C ALA A 557 6.23 -10.04 -30.34
N PHE A 558 6.68 -11.29 -30.27
CA PHE A 558 8.09 -11.61 -30.00
C PHE A 558 9.01 -11.14 -31.13
N PHE A 559 8.64 -11.35 -32.39
CA PHE A 559 9.44 -10.94 -33.53
C PHE A 559 9.49 -9.42 -33.70
N SER A 560 8.39 -8.72 -33.39
CA SER A 560 8.39 -7.26 -33.28
C SER A 560 9.42 -6.78 -32.26
N TYR A 561 9.51 -7.43 -31.09
CA TYR A 561 10.56 -7.14 -30.11
C TYR A 561 11.98 -7.40 -30.65
N LEU A 562 12.20 -8.49 -31.41
CA LEU A 562 13.50 -8.80 -31.98
C LEU A 562 13.97 -7.74 -32.99
N LYS A 563 13.05 -7.18 -33.78
CA LYS A 563 13.37 -6.10 -34.74
C LYS A 563 14.00 -4.88 -34.07
N ASP A 564 13.61 -4.58 -32.84
CA ASP A 564 14.12 -3.43 -32.08
C ASP A 564 15.56 -3.64 -31.55
N HIS A 565 16.12 -4.85 -31.65
CA HIS A 565 17.40 -5.24 -31.05
C HIS A 565 18.49 -5.61 -32.09
N ASN A 566 18.55 -4.85 -33.19
CA ASN A 566 19.61 -4.84 -34.20
C ASN A 566 20.10 -6.24 -34.67
N HIS A 567 21.41 -6.52 -34.61
CA HIS A 567 22.03 -7.72 -35.18
C HIS A 567 21.69 -9.01 -34.41
N GLU A 568 21.61 -8.93 -33.08
CA GLU A 568 21.29 -10.07 -32.21
C GLU A 568 19.85 -10.54 -32.41
N GLY A 569 18.90 -9.60 -32.48
CA GLY A 569 17.51 -9.92 -32.77
C GLY A 569 17.31 -10.56 -34.16
N LYS A 570 18.04 -10.08 -35.17
CA LYS A 570 18.04 -10.69 -36.52
C LYS A 570 18.56 -12.13 -36.50
N ARG A 571 19.66 -12.39 -35.78
CA ARG A 571 20.23 -13.74 -35.65
C ARG A 571 19.21 -14.71 -35.06
N ILE A 572 18.59 -14.34 -33.93
CA ILE A 572 17.56 -15.18 -33.30
C ILE A 572 16.36 -15.36 -34.23
N ARG A 573 15.90 -14.33 -34.95
CA ARG A 573 14.78 -14.45 -35.89
C ARG A 573 15.03 -15.48 -37.00
N THR A 574 16.28 -15.63 -37.44
CA THR A 574 16.67 -16.63 -38.45
C THR A 574 16.53 -18.06 -37.94
N GLU A 575 16.83 -18.31 -36.66
CA GLU A 575 16.65 -19.64 -36.05
C GLU A 575 15.17 -20.06 -36.00
N PHE A 576 14.26 -19.10 -36.03
CA PHE A 576 12.82 -19.31 -35.96
C PHE A 576 12.12 -19.48 -37.32
N VAL A 577 12.85 -19.61 -38.44
CA VAL A 577 12.25 -19.75 -39.78
C VAL A 577 11.33 -20.98 -39.90
N PHE A 578 11.54 -22.02 -39.10
CA PHE A 578 10.67 -23.21 -39.09
C PHE A 578 9.23 -22.91 -38.65
N LEU A 579 8.99 -21.87 -37.83
CA LEU A 579 7.66 -21.56 -37.27
C LEU A 579 6.61 -21.40 -38.36
N GLU A 580 6.92 -20.63 -39.41
CA GLU A 580 5.99 -20.38 -40.51
C GLU A 580 5.62 -21.68 -41.24
N LYS A 581 6.57 -22.61 -41.39
CA LYS A 581 6.32 -23.92 -41.98
C LYS A 581 5.34 -24.74 -41.15
N TYR A 582 5.54 -24.81 -39.82
CA TYR A 582 4.63 -25.53 -38.93
C TYR A 582 3.25 -24.86 -38.89
N PHE A 583 3.19 -23.54 -38.73
CA PHE A 583 1.91 -22.83 -38.68
C PHE A 583 1.11 -22.94 -39.97
N ASN A 584 1.75 -22.94 -41.13
CA ASN A 584 1.05 -23.14 -42.41
C ASN A 584 0.59 -24.59 -42.56
N ALA A 585 1.40 -25.56 -42.14
CA ALA A 585 1.01 -26.98 -42.20
C ALA A 585 -0.10 -27.34 -41.21
N ILE A 586 -0.16 -26.68 -40.04
CA ILE A 586 -1.26 -26.81 -39.08
C ILE A 586 -2.53 -26.17 -39.66
N ASP A 587 -2.41 -24.96 -40.21
CA ASP A 587 -3.52 -24.24 -40.86
C ASP A 587 -4.16 -25.09 -41.97
N GLU A 588 -3.35 -25.71 -42.84
CA GLU A 588 -3.82 -26.62 -43.90
C GLU A 588 -4.55 -27.87 -43.40
N ASN A 589 -4.30 -28.35 -42.18
CA ASN A 589 -5.04 -29.49 -41.63
C ASN A 589 -6.37 -29.06 -40.99
N LEU A 590 -6.48 -27.81 -40.56
CA LEU A 590 -7.63 -27.27 -39.82
C LEU A 590 -8.69 -26.60 -40.72
N PHE A 591 -8.31 -26.17 -41.93
CA PHE A 591 -9.17 -25.56 -42.94
C PHE A 591 -9.35 -26.49 -44.13
#